data_AF-A0A958F7U6-F1
#
_entry.id   AF-A0A958F7U6-F1
#
_cell.length_a   1.000
_cell.length_b   1.000
_cell.length_c   1.000
_cell.angle_alpha   90.00
_cell.angle_beta   90.00
_cell.angle_gamma   90.00
#
_symmetry.space_group_name_H-M   'P 1'
#
loop_
_entity.id
_entity.type
_entity.pdbx_description
1 polymer ?
#
loop_
_entity_poly.entity_id
_entity_poly.type
_entity_poly.pdbx_seq_one_letter_code
_entity_poly.pdbx_strand_id
1 'polypeptide(L)'
;PDKDAIWRQFIRDMLTENLQGKTLVSTHEDRPNNWGTHAGATRAAIAVYLNDTQELERTAQVFKGWLGDRSSYAGFSYGDLDWQANPSQPVGINPVGSTKNGHSIDGVLPDDQRRGGGFTWPPPKENYVYEALQGVLAMAVILYRAGYDVWNWEDQAIRRAFEWLHNEANYQAASDDTWEPHVVNHYYGTNFPAPVPSSPGKNVGWTDWTHAGTSSSNPPPSTPQNLRIEP
;
A
#
# COMPACT_ATOMS: atom_id res chain seq x y z
N PRO A 1 -34.23 2.04 15.38
CA PRO A 1 -33.39 0.98 14.77
C PRO A 1 -32.02 0.97 15.47
N ASP A 2 -31.37 -0.18 15.54
CA ASP A 2 -30.04 -0.30 16.13
C ASP A 2 -29.01 0.44 15.25
N LYS A 3 -28.29 1.40 15.85
CA LYS A 3 -27.32 2.23 15.14
C LYS A 3 -26.12 1.42 14.65
N ASP A 4 -25.71 0.39 15.39
CA ASP A 4 -24.59 -0.47 15.01
C ASP A 4 -24.97 -1.32 13.78
N ALA A 5 -26.15 -1.94 13.80
CA ALA A 5 -26.64 -2.71 12.67
C ALA A 5 -26.77 -1.88 11.38
N ILE A 6 -27.27 -0.63 11.47
CA ILE A 6 -27.32 0.29 10.32
C ILE A 6 -25.91 0.59 9.80
N TRP A 7 -24.97 0.90 10.70
CA TRP A 7 -23.61 1.22 10.32
C TRP A 7 -22.89 0.04 9.64
N ARG A 8 -23.00 -1.17 10.22
CA ARG A 8 -22.44 -2.39 9.66
C ARG A 8 -22.97 -2.70 8.27
N GLN A 9 -24.28 -2.51 8.06
CA GLN A 9 -24.88 -2.69 6.75
C GLN A 9 -24.35 -1.64 5.76
N PHE A 10 -24.32 -0.37 6.17
CA PHE A 10 -23.83 0.73 5.33
C PHE A 10 -22.41 0.47 4.82
N ILE A 11 -21.45 0.13 5.70
CA ILE A 11 -20.07 -0.12 5.26
C ILE A 11 -19.91 -1.41 4.45
N ARG A 12 -20.80 -2.39 4.66
CA ARG A 12 -20.84 -3.60 3.81
C ARG A 12 -21.30 -3.24 2.39
N ASP A 13 -22.33 -2.42 2.27
CA ASP A 13 -22.86 -1.98 0.98
C ASP A 13 -21.84 -1.14 0.20
N MET A 14 -21.02 -0.34 0.90
CA MET A 14 -19.93 0.45 0.31
C MET A 14 -18.90 -0.38 -0.48
N LEU A 15 -18.74 -1.68 -0.19
CA LEU A 15 -17.85 -2.55 -0.98
C LEU A 15 -18.27 -2.60 -2.46
N THR A 16 -19.57 -2.55 -2.71
CA THR A 16 -20.20 -2.73 -4.03
C THR A 16 -20.93 -1.49 -4.54
N GLU A 17 -21.01 -0.43 -3.75
CA GLU A 17 -21.59 0.84 -4.18
C GLU A 17 -20.82 1.42 -5.38
N ASN A 18 -21.56 1.99 -6.34
CA ASN A 18 -20.96 2.65 -7.49
C ASN A 18 -20.53 4.08 -7.11
N LEU A 19 -19.22 4.29 -6.95
CA LEU A 19 -18.67 5.56 -6.47
C LEU A 19 -18.18 6.49 -7.58
N GLN A 20 -18.07 5.99 -8.82
CA GLN A 20 -17.72 6.72 -10.07
C GLN A 20 -17.44 5.72 -11.21
N GLY A 21 -18.43 4.88 -11.54
CA GLY A 21 -18.29 3.81 -12.53
C GLY A 21 -17.48 2.59 -12.05
N LYS A 22 -17.00 2.61 -10.80
CA LYS A 22 -16.34 1.49 -10.11
C LYS A 22 -16.83 1.40 -8.67
N THR A 23 -16.55 0.25 -8.05
CA THR A 23 -16.78 -0.04 -6.63
C THR A 23 -15.45 -0.11 -5.90
N LEU A 24 -15.43 -0.22 -4.57
CA LEU A 24 -14.18 -0.48 -3.85
C LEU A 24 -13.54 -1.79 -4.32
N VAL A 25 -14.34 -2.84 -4.50
CA VAL A 25 -13.88 -4.15 -4.97
C VAL A 25 -13.23 -4.05 -6.35
N SER A 26 -13.94 -3.51 -7.35
CA SER A 26 -13.40 -3.43 -8.71
C SER A 26 -12.29 -2.40 -8.85
N THR A 27 -12.27 -1.35 -8.04
CA THR A 27 -11.14 -0.40 -8.03
C THR A 27 -9.88 -1.08 -7.51
N HIS A 28 -9.94 -1.79 -6.39
CA HIS A 28 -8.78 -2.49 -5.84
C HIS A 28 -8.27 -3.59 -6.78
N GLU A 29 -9.17 -4.32 -7.44
CA GLU A 29 -8.80 -5.41 -8.34
C GLU A 29 -8.30 -4.93 -9.70
N ASP A 30 -8.88 -3.86 -10.26
CA ASP A 30 -8.50 -3.42 -11.60
C ASP A 30 -7.35 -2.43 -11.63
N ARG A 31 -7.18 -1.58 -10.60
CA ARG A 31 -6.30 -0.40 -10.67
C ARG A 31 -4.98 -0.65 -9.96
N PRO A 32 -3.85 -0.77 -10.67
CA PRO A 32 -2.55 -1.02 -10.05
C PRO A 32 -1.86 0.26 -9.54
N ASN A 33 -2.61 1.30 -9.17
CA ASN A 33 -2.11 2.60 -8.74
C ASN A 33 -2.78 3.08 -7.45
N ASN A 34 -2.53 4.33 -7.03
CA ASN A 34 -3.08 4.83 -5.76
C ASN A 34 -4.60 4.66 -5.57
N TRP A 35 -5.40 4.70 -6.63
CA TRP A 35 -6.84 4.47 -6.49
C TRP A 35 -7.10 3.05 -5.96
N GLY A 36 -6.39 2.07 -6.51
CA GLY A 36 -6.50 0.68 -6.09
C GLY A 36 -5.96 0.46 -4.69
N THR A 37 -4.85 1.08 -4.31
CA THR A 37 -4.27 0.90 -2.97
C THR A 37 -5.13 1.55 -1.89
N HIS A 38 -5.73 2.72 -2.14
CA HIS A 38 -6.71 3.34 -1.23
C HIS A 38 -8.01 2.52 -1.12
N ALA A 39 -8.51 2.00 -2.24
CA ALA A 39 -9.66 1.09 -2.21
C ALA A 39 -9.33 -0.19 -1.42
N GLY A 40 -8.14 -0.77 -1.60
CA GLY A 40 -7.66 -1.93 -0.86
C GLY A 40 -7.56 -1.69 0.64
N ALA A 41 -7.01 -0.54 1.07
CA ALA A 41 -6.98 -0.16 2.48
C ALA A 41 -8.38 -0.06 3.09
N THR A 42 -9.34 0.51 2.34
CA THR A 42 -10.74 0.62 2.77
C THR A 42 -11.39 -0.75 2.87
N ARG A 43 -11.18 -1.64 1.88
CA ARG A 43 -11.66 -3.03 1.92
C ARG A 43 -11.12 -3.78 3.13
N ALA A 44 -9.82 -3.66 3.41
CA ALA A 44 -9.19 -4.28 4.57
C ALA A 44 -9.83 -3.79 5.87
N ALA A 45 -10.05 -2.48 6.01
CA ALA A 45 -10.67 -1.87 7.18
C ALA A 45 -12.12 -2.35 7.38
N ILE A 46 -12.92 -2.39 6.32
CA ILE A 46 -14.30 -2.92 6.36
C ILE A 46 -14.29 -4.39 6.78
N ALA A 47 -13.42 -5.20 6.18
CA ALA A 47 -13.33 -6.63 6.45
C ALA A 47 -13.01 -6.91 7.93
N VAL A 48 -11.99 -6.24 8.50
CA VAL A 48 -11.68 -6.41 9.93
C VAL A 48 -12.77 -5.88 10.85
N TYR A 49 -13.46 -4.79 10.50
CA TYR A 49 -14.55 -4.24 11.33
C TYR A 49 -15.78 -5.17 11.36
N LEU A 50 -16.06 -5.83 10.24
CA LEU A 50 -17.19 -6.74 10.08
C LEU A 50 -16.85 -8.20 10.45
N ASN A 51 -15.60 -8.50 10.84
CA ASN A 51 -15.07 -9.86 10.95
C ASN A 51 -15.33 -10.71 9.69
N ASP A 52 -15.23 -10.09 8.52
CA ASP A 52 -15.44 -10.74 7.23
C ASP A 52 -14.13 -11.36 6.73
N THR A 53 -13.89 -12.62 7.10
CA THR A 53 -12.61 -13.28 6.79
C THR A 53 -12.43 -13.51 5.30
N GLN A 54 -13.51 -13.75 4.54
CA GLN A 54 -13.45 -13.94 3.10
C GLN A 54 -13.03 -12.65 2.38
N GLU A 55 -13.60 -11.51 2.76
CA GLU A 55 -13.22 -10.23 2.17
C GLU A 55 -11.78 -9.84 2.55
N LEU A 56 -11.35 -10.17 3.76
CA LEU A 56 -9.98 -9.94 4.21
C LEU A 56 -8.97 -10.79 3.42
N GLU A 57 -9.24 -12.09 3.25
CA GLU A 57 -8.42 -13.01 2.46
C GLU A 57 -8.33 -12.56 1.00
N ARG A 58 -9.45 -12.16 0.39
CA ARG A 58 -9.45 -11.64 -0.98
C ARG A 58 -8.64 -10.34 -1.09
N THR A 59 -8.79 -9.43 -0.13
CA THR A 59 -8.02 -8.19 -0.09
C THR A 59 -6.52 -8.47 0.04
N ALA A 60 -6.13 -9.40 0.92
CA ALA A 60 -4.75 -9.83 1.08
C ALA A 60 -4.18 -10.45 -0.20
N GLN A 61 -4.95 -11.30 -0.89
CA GLN A 61 -4.55 -11.93 -2.15
C GLN A 61 -4.24 -10.90 -3.24
N VAL A 62 -5.13 -9.92 -3.42
CA VAL A 62 -4.97 -8.83 -4.41
C VAL A 62 -3.77 -7.96 -4.05
N PHE A 63 -3.63 -7.58 -2.78
CA PHE A 63 -2.50 -6.78 -2.31
C PHE A 63 -1.17 -7.49 -2.52
N LYS A 64 -1.07 -8.78 -2.20
CA LYS A 64 0.14 -9.56 -2.44
C LYS A 64 0.53 -9.60 -3.91
N GLY A 65 -0.46 -9.70 -4.80
CA GLY A 65 -0.22 -9.60 -6.24
C GLY A 65 0.22 -8.21 -6.70
N TRP A 66 -0.32 -7.15 -6.09
CA TRP A 66 0.16 -5.78 -6.34
C TRP A 66 1.63 -5.61 -5.96
N LEU A 67 2.06 -6.19 -4.83
CA LEU A 67 3.47 -6.16 -4.39
C LEU A 67 4.44 -6.93 -5.29
N GLY A 68 3.95 -7.80 -6.18
CA GLY A 68 4.78 -8.56 -7.12
C GLY A 68 4.35 -10.01 -7.35
N ASP A 69 3.56 -10.60 -6.44
CA ASP A 69 3.19 -12.03 -6.52
C ASP A 69 2.10 -12.27 -7.57
N ARG A 70 2.51 -12.37 -8.83
CA ARG A 70 1.58 -12.63 -9.94
C ARG A 70 0.84 -13.96 -9.82
N SER A 71 1.35 -14.91 -9.03
CA SER A 71 0.64 -16.18 -8.78
C SER A 71 -0.54 -16.00 -7.81
N SER A 72 -0.43 -15.05 -6.89
CA SER A 72 -1.51 -14.63 -5.99
C SER A 72 -2.59 -13.87 -6.74
N TYR A 73 -2.21 -12.83 -7.49
CA TYR A 73 -3.14 -12.02 -8.28
C TYR A 73 -2.41 -11.25 -9.40
N ALA A 74 -2.99 -11.21 -10.59
CA ALA A 74 -2.43 -10.49 -11.75
C ALA A 74 -3.52 -9.87 -12.67
N GLY A 75 -4.72 -9.62 -12.13
CA GLY A 75 -5.88 -9.14 -12.89
C GLY A 75 -5.89 -7.64 -13.21
N PHE A 76 -4.86 -6.90 -12.79
CA PHE A 76 -4.80 -5.45 -12.94
C PHE A 76 -4.75 -5.00 -14.40
N SER A 77 -5.32 -3.83 -14.65
CA SER A 77 -5.25 -3.09 -15.92
C SER A 77 -4.24 -1.94 -15.80
N TYR A 78 -3.05 -2.15 -16.36
CA TYR A 78 -1.97 -1.16 -16.38
C TYR A 78 -2.11 -0.15 -17.52
N GLY A 79 -1.59 1.07 -17.31
CA GLY A 79 -1.35 2.02 -18.38
C GLY A 79 -0.03 1.75 -19.11
N ASP A 80 0.69 2.82 -19.48
CA ASP A 80 1.98 2.70 -20.17
C ASP A 80 3.02 1.91 -19.34
N LEU A 81 3.79 1.07 -20.02
CA LEU A 81 4.61 0.03 -19.39
C LEU A 81 6.11 0.37 -19.38
N ASP A 82 6.48 1.59 -19.73
CA ASP A 82 7.88 1.98 -19.88
C ASP A 82 8.68 1.88 -18.58
N TRP A 83 8.03 1.99 -17.42
CA TRP A 83 8.64 1.81 -16.10
C TRP A 83 8.62 0.38 -15.57
N GLN A 84 7.93 -0.55 -16.24
CA GLN A 84 7.91 -1.97 -15.86
C GLN A 84 9.27 -2.63 -16.14
N ALA A 85 9.74 -3.47 -15.22
CA ALA A 85 10.91 -4.32 -15.46
C ALA A 85 10.64 -5.33 -16.59
N ASN A 86 9.44 -5.94 -16.58
CA ASN A 86 8.96 -6.81 -17.64
C ASN A 86 7.57 -6.35 -18.12
N PRO A 87 7.48 -5.62 -19.24
CA PRO A 87 6.18 -5.17 -19.78
C PRO A 87 5.21 -6.30 -20.13
N SER A 88 5.68 -7.53 -20.40
CA SER A 88 4.79 -8.67 -20.66
C SER A 88 4.17 -9.27 -19.39
N GLN A 89 4.72 -8.92 -18.22
CA GLN A 89 4.29 -9.41 -16.92
C GLN A 89 4.32 -8.26 -15.89
N PRO A 90 3.47 -7.23 -16.07
CA PRO A 90 3.54 -6.03 -15.24
C PRO A 90 3.18 -6.29 -13.78
N VAL A 91 3.78 -5.53 -12.87
CA VAL A 91 3.56 -5.62 -11.41
C VAL A 91 3.36 -4.23 -10.81
N GLY A 92 2.81 -4.16 -9.60
CA GLY A 92 2.61 -2.88 -8.89
C GLY A 92 3.91 -2.31 -8.33
N ILE A 93 4.82 -3.18 -7.86
CA ILE A 93 6.20 -2.82 -7.49
C ILE A 93 7.18 -3.70 -8.28
N ASN A 94 8.18 -3.09 -8.90
CA ASN A 94 9.19 -3.84 -9.65
C ASN A 94 10.01 -4.80 -8.73
N PRO A 95 10.35 -6.01 -9.22
CA PRO A 95 11.07 -7.01 -8.43
C PRO A 95 12.49 -6.59 -8.04
N VAL A 96 13.02 -7.26 -7.01
CA VAL A 96 14.40 -7.06 -6.54
C VAL A 96 15.42 -7.19 -7.68
N GLY A 97 16.40 -6.29 -7.72
CA GLY A 97 17.49 -6.29 -8.72
C GLY A 97 17.06 -5.89 -10.15
N SER A 98 15.83 -5.42 -10.35
CA SER A 98 15.38 -4.96 -11.65
C SER A 98 16.18 -3.74 -12.12
N THR A 99 16.66 -3.79 -13.36
CA THR A 99 17.38 -2.67 -13.98
C THR A 99 16.81 -2.35 -15.36
N LYS A 100 16.91 -1.09 -15.77
CA LYS A 100 16.57 -0.62 -17.11
C LYS A 100 17.58 0.42 -17.55
N ASN A 101 18.18 0.21 -18.72
CA ASN A 101 19.23 1.06 -19.29
C ASN A 101 20.38 1.37 -18.30
N GLY A 102 20.76 0.40 -17.48
CA GLY A 102 21.84 0.55 -16.49
C GLY A 102 21.45 1.25 -15.19
N HIS A 103 20.19 1.67 -15.04
CA HIS A 103 19.67 2.27 -13.81
C HIS A 103 18.83 1.25 -13.03
N SER A 104 18.91 1.32 -11.70
CA SER A 104 18.04 0.54 -10.83
C SER A 104 16.59 1.02 -10.97
N ILE A 105 15.68 0.08 -11.19
CA ILE A 105 14.23 0.27 -11.11
C ILE A 105 13.60 -0.70 -10.12
N ASP A 106 14.41 -1.36 -9.30
CA ASP A 106 13.96 -2.12 -8.14
C ASP A 106 13.14 -1.23 -7.22
N GLY A 107 11.95 -1.66 -6.82
CA GLY A 107 11.08 -0.88 -5.93
C GLY A 107 10.26 0.20 -6.62
N VAL A 108 10.47 0.50 -7.91
CA VAL A 108 9.63 1.46 -8.64
C VAL A 108 8.17 1.00 -8.63
N LEU A 109 7.24 1.93 -8.42
CA LEU A 109 5.80 1.77 -8.62
C LEU A 109 5.43 2.18 -10.06
N PRO A 110 5.37 1.27 -11.05
CA PRO A 110 5.43 1.68 -12.45
C PRO A 110 4.17 2.42 -12.93
N ASP A 111 2.97 2.03 -12.47
CA ASP A 111 1.71 2.65 -12.92
C ASP A 111 1.50 4.06 -12.34
N ASP A 112 2.09 4.35 -11.17
CA ASP A 112 2.12 5.69 -10.61
C ASP A 112 3.23 6.53 -11.24
N GLN A 113 4.45 5.97 -11.35
CA GLN A 113 5.62 6.66 -11.89
C GLN A 113 5.44 7.13 -13.35
N ARG A 114 4.71 6.35 -14.18
CA ARG A 114 4.42 6.73 -15.58
C ARG A 114 3.67 8.06 -15.71
N ARG A 115 3.07 8.59 -14.64
CA ARG A 115 2.42 9.92 -14.68
C ARG A 115 3.43 11.07 -14.81
N GLY A 116 4.67 10.85 -14.41
CA GLY A 116 5.78 11.74 -14.73
C GLY A 116 6.30 11.61 -16.17
N GLY A 117 5.73 10.71 -16.98
CA GLY A 117 6.15 10.40 -18.35
C GLY A 117 6.79 9.01 -18.49
N GLY A 118 7.19 8.68 -19.72
CA GLY A 118 7.92 7.44 -20.04
C GLY A 118 9.29 7.37 -19.35
N PHE A 119 9.93 6.20 -19.44
CA PHE A 119 11.20 5.95 -18.75
C PHE A 119 12.26 6.99 -19.13
N THR A 120 12.69 7.76 -18.13
CA THR A 120 13.63 8.88 -18.27
C THR A 120 14.55 8.92 -17.06
N TRP A 121 15.78 9.39 -17.25
CA TRP A 121 16.75 9.58 -16.17
C TRP A 121 17.32 11.01 -16.18
N PRO A 122 17.41 11.71 -15.03
CA PRO A 122 16.92 11.30 -13.70
C PRO A 122 15.40 11.07 -13.69
N PRO A 123 14.89 10.19 -12.81
CA PRO A 123 13.46 9.89 -12.77
C PRO A 123 12.68 11.15 -12.37
N PRO A 124 11.50 11.40 -12.97
CA PRO A 124 10.67 12.51 -12.57
C PRO A 124 10.14 12.31 -11.14
N LYS A 125 10.06 13.40 -10.38
CA LYS A 125 9.51 13.42 -9.02
C LYS A 125 7.98 13.45 -9.09
N GLU A 126 7.38 12.28 -9.20
CA GLU A 126 5.95 12.08 -9.38
C GLU A 126 5.27 11.76 -8.05
N ASN A 127 4.48 12.69 -7.50
CA ASN A 127 3.89 12.57 -6.15
C ASN A 127 2.90 11.41 -6.01
N TYR A 128 2.35 10.94 -7.12
CA TYR A 128 1.41 9.83 -7.08
C TYR A 128 2.02 8.51 -6.58
N VAL A 129 3.36 8.36 -6.59
CA VAL A 129 4.03 7.22 -5.95
C VAL A 129 3.86 7.22 -4.43
N TYR A 130 3.96 8.38 -3.78
CA TYR A 130 3.68 8.52 -2.35
C TYR A 130 2.19 8.38 -2.07
N GLU A 131 1.32 8.95 -2.92
CA GLU A 131 -0.12 8.74 -2.77
C GLU A 131 -0.51 7.25 -2.84
N ALA A 132 0.13 6.46 -3.69
CA ALA A 132 -0.08 5.02 -3.70
C ALA A 132 0.40 4.35 -2.42
N LEU A 133 1.57 4.77 -1.92
CA LEU A 133 2.16 4.26 -0.69
C LEU A 133 1.31 4.59 0.55
N GLN A 134 0.56 5.70 0.55
CA GLN A 134 -0.42 5.97 1.62
C GLN A 134 -1.45 4.83 1.77
N GLY A 135 -2.02 4.37 0.65
CA GLY A 135 -2.95 3.22 0.64
C GLY A 135 -2.25 1.90 1.02
N VAL A 136 -1.04 1.68 0.49
CA VAL A 136 -0.22 0.48 0.78
C VAL A 136 0.07 0.35 2.28
N LEU A 137 0.54 1.42 2.93
CA LEU A 137 0.93 1.39 4.34
C LEU A 137 -0.26 1.21 5.27
N ALA A 138 -1.39 1.88 4.98
CA ALA A 138 -2.62 1.69 5.74
C ALA A 138 -3.10 0.23 5.65
N MET A 139 -3.14 -0.32 4.45
CA MET A 139 -3.52 -1.72 4.20
C MET A 139 -2.54 -2.71 4.85
N ALA A 140 -1.23 -2.46 4.75
CA ALA A 140 -0.21 -3.30 5.35
C ALA A 140 -0.35 -3.34 6.89
N VAL A 141 -0.53 -2.21 7.55
CA VAL A 141 -0.74 -2.18 9.02
C VAL A 141 -1.99 -2.97 9.41
N ILE A 142 -3.10 -2.84 8.68
CA ILE A 142 -4.34 -3.57 8.95
C ILE A 142 -4.13 -5.08 8.80
N LEU A 143 -3.56 -5.52 7.67
CA LEU A 143 -3.30 -6.92 7.38
C LEU A 143 -2.28 -7.52 8.36
N TYR A 144 -1.24 -6.77 8.71
CA TYR A 144 -0.25 -7.18 9.71
C TYR A 144 -0.91 -7.46 11.06
N ARG A 145 -1.77 -6.56 11.51
CA ARG A 145 -2.53 -6.73 12.76
C ARG A 145 -3.54 -7.88 12.69
N ALA A 146 -3.96 -8.28 11.48
CA ALA A 146 -4.78 -9.46 11.26
C ALA A 146 -3.98 -10.77 11.10
N GLY A 147 -2.65 -10.74 11.25
CA GLY A 147 -1.80 -11.92 11.28
C GLY A 147 -1.07 -12.24 9.96
N TYR A 148 -1.15 -11.37 8.95
CA TYR A 148 -0.39 -11.54 7.70
C TYR A 148 1.02 -10.96 7.81
N ASP A 149 2.03 -11.69 7.34
CA ASP A 149 3.43 -11.21 7.33
C ASP A 149 3.74 -10.29 6.14
N VAL A 150 2.93 -9.25 5.97
CA VAL A 150 2.96 -8.37 4.78
C VAL A 150 4.27 -7.62 4.59
N TRP A 151 4.97 -7.31 5.69
CA TRP A 151 6.23 -6.58 5.63
C TRP A 151 7.34 -7.41 4.99
N ASN A 152 7.23 -8.74 4.96
CA ASN A 152 8.20 -9.63 4.32
C ASN A 152 7.79 -10.11 2.92
N TRP A 153 6.62 -9.72 2.42
CA TRP A 153 6.17 -10.14 1.08
C TRP A 153 7.03 -9.56 -0.03
N GLU A 154 7.23 -10.39 -1.08
CA GLU A 154 7.95 -10.05 -2.31
C GLU A 154 9.29 -9.34 -2.04
N ASP A 155 10.13 -9.96 -1.20
CA ASP A 155 11.45 -9.47 -0.78
C ASP A 155 11.44 -8.12 -0.04
N GLN A 156 10.38 -7.85 0.72
CA GLN A 156 10.11 -6.57 1.39
C GLN A 156 9.82 -5.44 0.39
N ALA A 157 8.86 -5.66 -0.53
CA ALA A 157 8.55 -4.75 -1.63
C ALA A 157 8.29 -3.31 -1.19
N ILE A 158 7.61 -3.12 -0.07
CA ILE A 158 7.31 -1.78 0.47
C ILE A 158 8.62 -1.08 0.91
N ARG A 159 9.57 -1.78 1.55
CA ARG A 159 10.87 -1.20 1.92
C ARG A 159 11.62 -0.76 0.68
N ARG A 160 11.71 -1.64 -0.33
CA ARG A 160 12.46 -1.33 -1.56
C ARG A 160 11.86 -0.16 -2.32
N ALA A 161 10.55 0.01 -2.31
CA ALA A 161 9.90 1.19 -2.90
C ALA A 161 10.37 2.50 -2.23
N PHE A 162 10.41 2.54 -0.91
CA PHE A 162 10.98 3.68 -0.18
C PHE A 162 12.48 3.86 -0.49
N GLU A 163 13.26 2.78 -0.49
CA GLU A 163 14.69 2.86 -0.82
C GLU A 163 14.95 3.45 -2.20
N TRP A 164 14.17 3.05 -3.21
CA TRP A 164 14.28 3.61 -4.55
C TRP A 164 13.95 5.11 -4.58
N LEU A 165 12.85 5.52 -3.95
CA LEU A 165 12.45 6.93 -3.90
C LEU A 165 13.54 7.80 -3.24
N HIS A 166 14.14 7.32 -2.16
CA HIS A 166 15.17 8.05 -1.42
C HIS A 166 16.53 8.04 -2.12
N ASN A 167 17.00 6.88 -2.59
CA ASN A 167 18.38 6.69 -3.04
C ASN A 167 18.55 6.93 -4.53
N GLU A 168 17.59 6.50 -5.34
CA GLU A 168 17.68 6.56 -6.81
C GLU A 168 16.94 7.79 -7.35
N ALA A 169 15.72 8.06 -6.87
CA ALA A 169 14.94 9.20 -7.34
C ALA A 169 15.26 10.52 -6.62
N ASN A 170 15.99 10.46 -5.50
CA ASN A 170 16.26 11.61 -4.63
C ASN A 170 14.98 12.43 -4.36
N TYR A 171 13.93 11.72 -3.97
CA TYR A 171 12.60 12.25 -3.78
C TYR A 171 12.06 11.82 -2.42
N GLN A 172 12.14 12.73 -1.45
CA GLN A 172 11.70 12.51 -0.08
C GLN A 172 10.21 12.80 0.08
N ALA A 173 9.57 12.10 1.02
CA ALA A 173 8.22 12.39 1.45
C ALA A 173 8.11 13.84 1.95
N ALA A 174 7.04 14.53 1.54
CA ALA A 174 6.80 15.92 1.89
C ALA A 174 5.29 16.16 2.09
N SER A 175 4.91 17.31 2.66
CA SER A 175 3.50 17.65 2.86
C SER A 175 2.74 16.52 3.60
N ASP A 176 1.62 16.06 3.04
CA ASP A 176 0.73 15.02 3.54
C ASP A 176 1.28 13.60 3.38
N ASP A 177 2.51 13.43 2.88
CA ASP A 177 3.20 12.13 2.80
C ASP A 177 4.19 11.93 3.98
N THR A 178 4.40 12.96 4.80
CA THR A 178 5.41 12.95 5.90
C THR A 178 5.13 11.93 7.03
N TRP A 179 3.93 11.35 7.06
CA TRP A 179 3.55 10.32 8.03
C TRP A 179 4.11 8.94 7.66
N GLU A 180 4.38 8.71 6.39
CA GLU A 180 4.75 7.40 5.86
C GLU A 180 6.13 6.90 6.36
N PRO A 181 7.20 7.73 6.36
CA PRO A 181 8.52 7.29 6.85
C PRO A 181 8.52 6.79 8.29
N HIS A 182 7.64 7.32 9.16
CA HIS A 182 7.49 6.84 10.54
C HIS A 182 7.06 5.37 10.59
N VAL A 183 6.11 4.98 9.74
CA VAL A 183 5.62 3.59 9.64
C VAL A 183 6.72 2.69 9.07
N VAL A 184 7.35 3.11 7.97
CA VAL A 184 8.40 2.33 7.30
C VAL A 184 9.58 2.08 8.25
N ASN A 185 10.07 3.13 8.93
CA ASN A 185 11.15 3.01 9.91
C ASN A 185 10.78 2.08 11.07
N HIS A 186 9.53 2.13 11.55
CA HIS A 186 9.06 1.28 12.64
C HIS A 186 9.06 -0.21 12.28
N TYR A 187 8.58 -0.58 11.10
CA TYR A 187 8.45 -2.00 10.70
C TYR A 187 9.74 -2.58 10.10
N TYR A 188 10.57 -1.76 9.44
CA TYR A 188 11.79 -2.23 8.79
C TYR A 188 13.07 -1.93 9.56
N GLY A 189 13.01 -1.12 10.62
CA GLY A 189 14.21 -0.64 11.32
C GLY A 189 15.11 0.26 10.44
N THR A 190 14.54 0.87 9.40
CA THR A 190 15.20 1.85 8.54
C THR A 190 15.27 3.21 9.23
N ASN A 191 16.00 4.16 8.60
CA ASN A 191 16.20 5.52 9.12
C ASN A 191 15.92 6.58 8.05
N PHE A 192 14.81 6.45 7.30
CA PHE A 192 14.37 7.48 6.37
C PHE A 192 14.04 8.78 7.12
N PRO A 193 14.31 9.97 6.53
CA PRO A 193 13.92 11.25 7.13
C PRO A 193 12.42 11.28 7.48
N ALA A 194 12.12 11.40 8.78
CA ALA A 194 10.77 11.36 9.33
C ALA A 194 10.56 12.61 10.21
N PRO A 195 10.08 13.74 9.63
CA PRO A 195 9.96 15.00 10.36
C PRO A 195 8.91 14.93 11.48
N VAL A 196 9.14 15.71 12.54
CA VAL A 196 8.23 15.89 13.68
C VAL A 196 7.99 17.39 13.89
N PRO A 197 6.73 17.87 13.93
CA PRO A 197 5.50 17.08 13.75
C PRO A 197 5.34 16.59 12.31
N SER A 198 4.73 15.42 12.15
CA SER A 198 4.27 14.94 10.83
C SER A 198 2.98 15.63 10.43
N SER A 199 2.77 15.88 9.14
CA SER A 199 1.44 16.23 8.63
C SER A 199 0.56 14.97 8.53
N PRO A 200 -0.77 15.07 8.73
CA PRO A 200 -1.66 13.97 8.40
C PRO A 200 -1.72 13.77 6.88
N GLY A 201 -1.84 12.52 6.47
CA GLY A 201 -2.12 12.12 5.09
C GLY A 201 -3.59 12.20 4.71
N LYS A 202 -3.89 11.73 3.50
CA LYS A 202 -5.26 11.67 2.97
C LYS A 202 -6.10 10.60 3.68
N ASN A 203 -5.47 9.59 4.29
CA ASN A 203 -6.14 8.46 4.95
C ASN A 203 -5.69 8.20 6.40
N VAL A 204 -4.44 8.50 6.76
CA VAL A 204 -3.83 8.19 8.06
C VAL A 204 -3.05 9.39 8.57
N GLY A 205 -2.93 9.54 9.89
CA GLY A 205 -2.10 10.58 10.52
C GLY A 205 -1.58 10.14 11.88
N TRP A 206 -0.90 11.04 12.60
CA TRP A 206 -0.35 10.82 13.95
C TRP A 206 0.66 9.66 14.04
N THR A 207 1.37 9.34 12.96
CA THR A 207 2.36 8.24 12.96
C THR A 207 3.68 8.63 13.64
N ASP A 208 3.98 9.92 13.70
CA ASP A 208 5.03 10.49 14.55
C ASP A 208 4.80 10.23 16.05
N TRP A 209 3.56 9.94 16.46
CA TRP A 209 3.22 9.49 17.80
C TRP A 209 3.03 7.98 17.90
N THR A 210 2.18 7.38 17.03
CA THR A 210 1.82 5.95 17.12
C THR A 210 2.95 5.00 16.74
N HIS A 211 3.91 5.48 15.95
CA HIS A 211 5.09 4.73 15.50
C HIS A 211 6.39 5.43 15.95
N ALA A 212 6.33 6.26 17.00
CA ALA A 212 7.49 6.89 17.60
C ALA A 212 8.45 5.84 18.19
N GLY A 213 9.77 6.01 17.96
CA GLY A 213 10.82 5.18 18.58
C GLY A 213 11.41 4.10 17.66
N THR A 214 12.34 3.31 18.20
CA THR A 214 13.08 2.28 17.43
C THR A 214 12.29 0.99 17.25
N SER A 215 12.31 0.50 16.01
CA SER A 215 11.95 -0.82 15.45
C SER A 215 11.13 -1.78 16.32
N SER A 216 9.98 -2.21 15.81
CA SER A 216 9.31 -3.40 16.33
C SER A 216 10.10 -4.67 15.93
N SER A 217 10.67 -5.37 16.91
CA SER A 217 11.19 -6.73 16.75
C SER A 217 10.08 -7.79 16.91
N ASN A 218 8.82 -7.38 16.87
CA ASN A 218 7.72 -8.26 17.19
C ASN A 218 7.31 -9.03 15.95
N PRO A 219 7.24 -10.38 15.99
CA PRO A 219 6.62 -11.15 14.94
C PRO A 219 5.13 -10.77 14.79
N PRO A 220 4.50 -11.01 13.63
CA PRO A 220 3.07 -10.78 13.45
C PRO A 220 2.28 -11.43 14.59
N PRO A 221 1.24 -10.75 15.13
CA PRO A 221 0.44 -11.31 16.20
C PRO A 221 -0.09 -12.70 15.79
N SER A 222 0.07 -13.68 16.68
CA SER A 222 -0.33 -15.07 16.42
C SER A 222 -1.84 -15.17 16.30
N THR A 223 -2.33 -15.49 15.09
CA THR A 223 -3.74 -15.79 14.73
C THR A 223 -4.69 -14.59 14.90
N PRO A 224 -5.75 -14.43 14.09
CA PRO A 224 -6.70 -13.33 14.27
C PRO A 224 -7.34 -13.40 15.66
N GLN A 225 -6.81 -12.65 16.62
CA GLN A 225 -7.57 -12.35 17.81
C GLN A 225 -8.73 -11.50 17.34
N ASN A 226 -9.96 -11.95 17.66
CA ASN A 226 -11.16 -11.15 17.49
C ASN A 226 -10.83 -9.72 17.92
N LEU A 227 -10.77 -8.80 16.96
CA LEU A 227 -10.71 -7.37 17.21
C LEU A 227 -12.08 -6.97 17.76
N ARG A 228 -12.39 -7.44 18.98
CA ARG A 228 -13.51 -6.92 19.74
C ARG A 228 -13.13 -5.51 20.12
N ILE A 229 -13.65 -4.57 19.36
CA ILE A 229 -13.99 -3.26 19.91
C ILE A 229 -15.07 -3.57 20.94
N GLU A 230 -14.66 -3.78 22.19
CA GLU A 230 -15.58 -3.87 23.32
C GLU A 230 -16.35 -2.52 23.40
N PRO A 231 -17.65 -2.57 23.73
CA PRO A 231 -18.58 -1.43 23.63
C PRO A 231 -18.24 -0.24 24.53
#